data_AF-A0A3N2K3U1-F1
#
_entry.id   AF-A0A3N2K3U1-F1
#
_cell.length_a   1.000
_cell.length_b   1.000
_cell.length_c   1.000
_cell.angle_alpha   90.00
_cell.angle_beta   90.00
_cell.angle_gamma   90.00
#
_symmetry.space_group_name_H-M   'P 1'
#
loop_
_entity.id
_entity.type
_entity.pdbx_description
1 polymer ?
#
loop_
_entity_poly.entity_id
_entity_poly.type
_entity_poly.pdbx_seq_one_letter_code
_entity_poly.pdbx_strand_id
1 'polypeptide(L)'
;MYVKLRKISEITATLPFTEFDFMQKYRESFAVSELGRIHAQLPLKELAEKIRSHFPKTHPQGNTPMFPPEGEVALMFLKPYTGQSDDGLIETLYGNIHMQMFCGVLIDPAKPIKNGKIVSAIRQRIAGVLDIRELQKILYGKWGGSLRNKDLCLTDATCYESHLRFPTDVKLLWECCEWLQSLIAKTCKALKERQPRNKYRDIDHARLTYAKHRKHSRAATVKLRRRLLGLLSKQIGQWNRICKIHTVDIALTAEQSKRLFALKEVYRQQRALAQKKEVKKRIVSIDHP
;
A
#
# COMPACT_ATOMS: atom_id res chain seq x y z
N MET A 1 -44.09 -74.98 11.86
CA MET A 1 -43.59 -73.59 11.79
C MET A 1 -42.34 -73.58 10.92
N TYR A 2 -42.44 -73.15 9.67
CA TYR A 2 -41.28 -73.04 8.77
C TYR A 2 -40.69 -71.63 8.89
N VAL A 3 -39.48 -71.54 9.45
CA VAL A 3 -38.72 -70.28 9.48
C VAL A 3 -38.08 -70.09 8.11
N LYS A 4 -38.54 -69.09 7.38
CA LYS A 4 -38.03 -68.70 6.06
C LYS A 4 -36.66 -68.04 6.24
N LEU A 5 -35.58 -68.80 6.03
CA LEU A 5 -34.21 -68.27 6.02
C LEU A 5 -34.04 -67.33 4.81
N ARG A 6 -33.96 -66.03 5.06
CA ARG A 6 -33.62 -65.03 4.03
C ARG A 6 -32.11 -65.03 3.82
N LYS A 7 -31.68 -65.12 2.57
CA LYS A 7 -30.28 -65.05 2.13
C LYS A 7 -29.73 -63.65 2.46
N ILE A 8 -28.79 -63.56 3.40
CA ILE A 8 -28.18 -62.27 3.80
C ILE A 8 -27.40 -61.62 2.64
N SER A 9 -27.05 -62.38 1.59
CA SER A 9 -26.37 -61.90 0.38
C SER A 9 -27.18 -60.91 -0.47
N GLU A 10 -28.50 -60.81 -0.27
CA GLU A 10 -29.35 -59.83 -0.97
C GLU A 10 -29.48 -58.50 -0.22
N ILE A 11 -28.97 -58.43 1.01
CA ILE A 11 -28.85 -57.19 1.78
C ILE A 11 -27.49 -56.57 1.45
N THR A 12 -27.25 -56.24 0.19
CA THR A 12 -26.21 -55.25 -0.13
C THR A 12 -26.72 -53.91 0.35
N ALA A 13 -26.23 -53.46 1.50
CA ALA A 13 -26.28 -52.04 1.83
C ALA A 13 -25.54 -51.30 0.72
N THR A 14 -26.28 -50.72 -0.23
CA THR A 14 -25.74 -49.65 -1.08
C THR A 14 -25.36 -48.52 -0.13
N LEU A 15 -24.10 -48.52 0.32
CA LEU A 15 -23.52 -47.44 1.11
C LEU A 15 -23.76 -46.13 0.34
N PRO A 16 -24.54 -45.16 0.86
CA PRO A 16 -24.85 -43.93 0.16
C PRO A 16 -23.69 -42.93 0.32
N PHE A 17 -22.46 -43.41 0.18
CA PHE A 17 -21.26 -42.64 0.46
C PHE A 17 -20.23 -42.85 -0.65
N THR A 18 -20.53 -42.30 -1.82
CA THR A 18 -19.45 -41.83 -2.69
C THR A 18 -19.11 -40.42 -2.22
N GLU A 19 -17.95 -40.20 -1.60
CA GLU A 19 -17.46 -38.87 -1.18
C GLU A 19 -17.57 -37.80 -2.28
N PHE A 20 -17.58 -38.25 -3.55
CA PHE A 20 -17.86 -37.44 -4.73
C PHE A 20 -19.22 -36.73 -4.71
N ASP A 21 -20.28 -37.37 -4.22
CA ASP A 21 -21.64 -36.82 -4.20
C ASP A 21 -21.76 -35.68 -3.16
N PHE A 22 -21.03 -35.78 -2.05
CA PHE A 22 -21.08 -34.77 -0.98
C PHE A 22 -20.42 -33.44 -1.40
N MET A 23 -19.24 -33.51 -2.01
CA MET A 23 -18.56 -32.30 -2.50
C MET A 23 -19.29 -31.65 -3.67
N GLN A 24 -19.92 -32.46 -4.53
CA GLN A 24 -20.73 -31.95 -5.62
C GLN A 24 -21.95 -31.18 -5.09
N LYS A 25 -22.66 -31.71 -4.09
CA LYS A 25 -23.77 -31.00 -3.42
C LYS A 25 -23.36 -29.64 -2.86
N TYR A 26 -22.18 -29.51 -2.26
CA TYR A 26 -21.70 -28.20 -1.79
C TYR A 26 -21.33 -27.25 -2.94
N ARG A 27 -20.80 -27.76 -4.06
CA ARG A 27 -20.52 -26.92 -5.24
C ARG A 27 -21.82 -26.40 -5.86
N GLU A 28 -22.83 -27.25 -5.95
CA GLU A 28 -24.17 -26.88 -6.43
C GLU A 28 -24.81 -25.86 -5.48
N SER A 29 -24.76 -26.11 -4.17
CA SER A 29 -25.22 -25.17 -3.15
C SER A 29 -24.46 -23.83 -3.21
N PHE A 30 -23.14 -23.87 -3.39
CA PHE A 30 -22.31 -22.67 -3.55
C PHE A 30 -22.74 -21.86 -4.77
N ALA A 31 -22.97 -22.50 -5.92
CA ALA A 31 -23.39 -21.82 -7.14
C ALA A 31 -24.70 -21.04 -6.98
N VAL A 32 -25.62 -21.54 -6.14
CA VAL A 32 -26.90 -20.87 -5.85
C VAL A 32 -26.76 -19.78 -4.77
N SER A 33 -25.81 -19.94 -3.85
CA SER A 33 -25.55 -19.02 -2.75
C SER A 33 -25.16 -17.60 -3.21
N GLU A 34 -25.34 -16.61 -2.34
CA GLU A 34 -24.93 -15.23 -2.63
C GLU A 34 -23.42 -15.12 -2.92
N LEU A 35 -22.59 -15.84 -2.16
CA LEU A 35 -21.14 -15.86 -2.38
C LEU A 35 -20.78 -16.45 -3.75
N GLY A 36 -21.49 -17.49 -4.22
CA GLY A 36 -21.27 -18.04 -5.55
C GLY A 36 -21.69 -17.09 -6.67
N ARG A 37 -22.80 -16.37 -6.49
CA ARG A 37 -23.22 -15.32 -7.43
C ARG A 37 -22.20 -14.19 -7.51
N ILE A 38 -21.67 -13.74 -6.37
CA ILE A 38 -20.59 -12.75 -6.32
C ILE A 38 -19.34 -13.28 -7.01
N HIS A 39 -18.93 -14.52 -6.70
CA HIS A 39 -17.76 -15.16 -7.31
C HIS A 39 -17.86 -15.21 -8.83
N ALA A 40 -19.04 -15.55 -9.38
CA ALA A 40 -19.27 -15.61 -10.83
C ALA A 40 -19.15 -14.24 -11.53
N GLN A 41 -19.39 -13.14 -10.80
CA GLN A 41 -19.27 -11.78 -11.34
C GLN A 41 -17.86 -11.20 -11.24
N LEU A 42 -16.97 -11.83 -10.48
CA LEU A 42 -15.60 -11.35 -10.28
C LEU A 42 -14.64 -11.96 -11.31
N PRO A 43 -13.82 -11.16 -12.01
CA PRO A 43 -12.80 -11.67 -12.93
C PRO A 43 -11.54 -12.11 -12.17
N LEU A 44 -11.68 -13.01 -11.19
CA LEU A 44 -10.62 -13.39 -10.25
C LEU A 44 -9.37 -13.95 -10.94
N LYS A 45 -9.57 -14.75 -12.00
CA LYS A 45 -8.47 -15.34 -12.79
C LYS A 45 -7.63 -14.26 -13.47
N GLU A 46 -8.27 -13.34 -14.19
CA GLU A 46 -7.61 -12.24 -14.90
C GLU A 46 -6.89 -11.30 -13.93
N LEU A 47 -7.51 -10.99 -12.79
CA LEU A 47 -6.90 -10.19 -11.74
C LEU A 47 -5.65 -10.86 -11.16
N ALA A 48 -5.74 -12.17 -10.86
CA ALA A 48 -4.62 -12.92 -10.30
C ALA A 48 -3.45 -13.05 -11.28
N GLU A 49 -3.73 -13.32 -12.56
CA GLU A 49 -2.72 -13.37 -13.62
C GLU A 49 -2.01 -12.01 -13.78
N LYS A 50 -2.78 -10.91 -13.79
CA LYS A 50 -2.22 -9.56 -13.91
C LYS A 50 -1.34 -9.22 -12.71
N ILE A 51 -1.83 -9.42 -11.48
CA ILE A 51 -1.03 -9.22 -10.26
C ILE A 51 0.25 -10.06 -10.32
N ARG A 52 0.16 -11.31 -10.81
CA ARG A 52 1.32 -12.19 -10.94
C ARG A 52 2.37 -11.71 -11.93
N SER A 53 1.94 -11.10 -13.03
CA SER A 53 2.85 -10.55 -14.03
C SER A 53 3.75 -9.44 -13.48
N HIS A 54 3.33 -8.77 -12.40
CA HIS A 54 4.09 -7.71 -11.74
C HIS A 54 5.03 -8.23 -10.64
N PHE A 55 4.95 -9.51 -10.25
CA PHE A 55 5.96 -10.07 -9.34
C PHE A 55 7.30 -10.22 -10.06
N PRO A 56 8.42 -9.93 -9.38
CA PRO A 56 9.75 -10.27 -9.89
C PRO A 56 9.78 -11.76 -10.25
N LYS A 57 10.38 -12.11 -11.40
CA LYS A 57 10.62 -13.50 -11.78
C LYS A 57 11.57 -14.13 -10.76
N THR A 58 11.04 -14.74 -9.72
CA THR A 58 11.80 -15.50 -8.73
C THR A 58 11.78 -16.97 -9.12
N HIS A 59 12.91 -17.64 -8.97
CA HIS A 59 12.91 -19.10 -8.92
C HIS A 59 12.14 -19.50 -7.66
N PRO A 60 11.12 -20.38 -7.75
CA PRO A 60 10.34 -20.78 -6.58
C PRO A 60 11.20 -21.65 -5.67
N GLN A 61 11.92 -21.02 -4.74
CA GLN A 61 12.49 -21.67 -3.57
C GLN A 61 11.57 -21.36 -2.39
N GLY A 62 10.78 -22.34 -1.97
CA GLY A 62 9.90 -22.21 -0.80
C GLY A 62 8.72 -23.19 -0.81
N ASN A 63 7.97 -23.19 0.30
CA ASN A 63 6.74 -23.96 0.43
C ASN A 63 5.66 -23.43 -0.53
N THR A 64 4.86 -24.34 -1.08
CA THR A 64 3.66 -24.00 -1.85
C THR A 64 2.75 -23.10 -1.01
N PRO A 65 2.33 -21.93 -1.52
CA PRO A 65 1.41 -21.06 -0.80
C PRO A 65 0.10 -21.80 -0.54
N MET A 66 -0.49 -21.59 0.65
CA MET A 66 -1.72 -22.26 1.07
C MET A 66 -2.92 -21.91 0.18
N PHE A 67 -2.98 -20.67 -0.29
CA PHE A 67 -4.04 -20.19 -1.17
C PHE A 67 -3.57 -20.19 -2.62
N PRO A 68 -4.43 -20.57 -3.57
CA PRO A 68 -4.16 -20.37 -4.99
C PRO A 68 -4.10 -18.87 -5.32
N PRO A 69 -3.52 -18.48 -6.47
CA PRO A 69 -3.51 -17.10 -6.98
C PRO A 69 -4.85 -16.38 -6.82
N GLU A 70 -5.90 -17.03 -7.31
CA GLU A 70 -7.26 -16.53 -7.35
C GLU A 70 -7.82 -16.45 -5.95
N GLY A 71 -7.47 -17.42 -5.10
CA GLY A 71 -7.83 -17.47 -3.69
C GLY A 71 -7.26 -16.33 -2.86
N GLU A 72 -6.03 -15.92 -3.13
CA GLU A 72 -5.41 -14.76 -2.48
C GLU A 72 -6.17 -13.47 -2.83
N VAL A 73 -6.54 -13.30 -4.10
CA VAL A 73 -7.33 -12.16 -4.55
C VAL A 73 -8.75 -12.21 -4.00
N ALA A 74 -9.38 -13.38 -4.03
CA ALA A 74 -10.72 -13.63 -3.48
C ALA A 74 -10.79 -13.31 -1.98
N LEU A 75 -9.77 -13.70 -1.21
CA LEU A 75 -9.66 -13.37 0.20
C LEU A 75 -9.62 -11.85 0.44
N MET A 76 -9.02 -11.07 -0.47
CA MET A 76 -9.03 -9.60 -0.40
C MET A 76 -10.39 -8.99 -0.71
N PHE A 77 -11.27 -9.69 -1.45
CA PHE A 77 -12.68 -9.30 -1.62
C PHE A 77 -13.55 -9.72 -0.42
N LEU A 78 -13.30 -10.88 0.18
CA LEU A 78 -14.03 -11.33 1.37
C LEU A 78 -13.78 -10.42 2.57
N LYS A 79 -12.56 -9.90 2.72
CA LYS A 79 -12.18 -9.05 3.86
C LYS A 79 -13.09 -7.81 4.04
N PRO A 80 -13.28 -6.93 3.04
CA PRO A 80 -14.23 -5.82 3.14
C PRO A 80 -15.69 -6.28 3.12
N TYR A 81 -16.00 -7.39 2.45
CA TYR A 81 -17.37 -7.93 2.41
C TYR A 81 -17.88 -8.37 3.79
N THR A 82 -17.04 -9.02 4.60
CA THR A 82 -17.45 -9.48 5.95
C THR A 82 -17.30 -8.42 7.03
N GLY A 83 -16.45 -7.39 6.83
CA GLY A 83 -16.18 -6.35 7.83
C GLY A 83 -15.50 -6.86 9.12
N GLN A 84 -15.02 -8.11 9.14
CA GLN A 84 -14.42 -8.74 10.32
C GLN A 84 -12.96 -8.33 10.52
N SER A 85 -12.37 -8.68 11.68
CA SER A 85 -10.92 -8.61 11.91
C SER A 85 -10.16 -9.66 11.08
N ASP A 86 -8.83 -9.59 11.01
CA ASP A 86 -8.06 -10.59 10.24
C ASP A 86 -8.22 -11.99 10.85
N ASP A 87 -8.19 -12.09 12.18
CA ASP A 87 -8.40 -13.34 12.91
C ASP A 87 -9.85 -13.84 12.77
N GLY A 88 -10.84 -12.95 12.91
CA GLY A 88 -12.26 -13.31 12.77
C GLY A 88 -12.62 -13.78 11.36
N LEU A 89 -11.95 -13.24 10.32
CA LEU A 89 -12.10 -13.72 8.94
C LEU A 89 -11.61 -15.16 8.81
N ILE A 90 -10.47 -15.51 9.42
CA ILE A 90 -9.93 -16.87 9.39
C ILE A 90 -10.80 -17.83 10.20
N GLU A 91 -11.32 -17.39 11.34
CA GLU A 91 -12.28 -18.17 12.13
C GLU A 91 -13.53 -18.52 11.32
N THR A 92 -14.11 -17.51 10.65
CA THR A 92 -15.29 -17.71 9.79
C THR A 92 -14.98 -18.57 8.58
N LEU A 93 -13.76 -18.44 8.02
CA LEU A 93 -13.31 -19.28 6.90
C LEU A 93 -13.26 -20.77 7.30
N TYR A 94 -12.94 -21.14 8.54
CA TYR A 94 -13.02 -22.54 8.96
C TYR A 94 -14.45 -23.07 9.00
N GLY A 95 -15.38 -22.29 9.54
CA GLY A 95 -16.76 -22.71 9.72
C GLY A 95 -17.60 -22.67 8.45
N ASN A 96 -17.18 -21.90 7.44
CA ASN A 96 -17.97 -21.64 6.25
C ASN A 96 -17.34 -22.24 4.98
N ILE A 97 -17.87 -23.39 4.56
CA ILE A 97 -17.45 -24.08 3.34
C ILE A 97 -17.59 -23.21 2.08
N HIS A 98 -18.59 -22.34 2.00
CA HIS A 98 -18.77 -21.45 0.85
C HIS A 98 -17.66 -20.39 0.76
N MET A 99 -17.15 -19.91 1.90
CA MET A 99 -15.99 -18.99 1.91
C MET A 99 -14.71 -19.72 1.52
N GLN A 100 -14.54 -20.98 1.93
CA GLN A 100 -13.42 -21.80 1.49
C GLN A 100 -13.46 -22.02 -0.03
N MET A 101 -14.63 -22.39 -0.57
CA MET A 101 -14.87 -22.53 -2.01
C MET A 101 -14.64 -21.23 -2.77
N PHE A 102 -15.08 -20.09 -2.23
CA PHE A 102 -14.85 -18.77 -2.80
C PHE A 102 -13.36 -18.44 -2.94
N CYS A 103 -12.55 -18.87 -1.96
CA CYS A 103 -11.09 -18.74 -1.98
C CYS A 103 -10.38 -19.89 -2.71
N GLY A 104 -11.09 -20.86 -3.29
CA GLY A 104 -10.50 -22.02 -3.94
C GLY A 104 -9.65 -22.91 -3.01
N VAL A 105 -9.93 -22.88 -1.71
CA VAL A 105 -9.25 -23.72 -0.71
C VAL A 105 -10.23 -24.69 -0.06
N LEU A 106 -9.71 -25.79 0.47
CA LEU A 106 -10.46 -26.69 1.35
C LEU A 106 -9.57 -26.99 2.54
N ILE A 107 -9.96 -26.48 3.72
CA ILE A 107 -9.14 -26.55 4.91
C ILE A 107 -9.48 -27.85 5.65
N ASP A 108 -8.47 -28.66 5.92
CA ASP A 108 -8.59 -29.86 6.75
C ASP A 108 -8.91 -29.45 8.21
N PRO A 109 -10.05 -29.88 8.78
CA PRO A 109 -10.40 -29.59 10.17
C PRO A 109 -9.34 -30.06 11.19
N ALA A 110 -8.57 -31.10 10.87
CA ALA A 110 -7.51 -31.60 11.73
C ALA A 110 -6.24 -30.73 11.72
N LYS A 111 -6.10 -29.83 10.73
CA LYS A 111 -4.92 -28.98 10.52
C LYS A 111 -5.31 -27.52 10.32
N PRO A 112 -5.71 -26.82 11.38
CA PRO A 112 -6.06 -25.40 11.29
C PRO A 112 -4.86 -24.53 10.90
N ILE A 113 -5.14 -23.43 10.21
CA ILE A 113 -4.23 -22.30 9.96
C ILE A 113 -3.81 -21.67 11.30
N LYS A 114 -2.62 -22.02 11.76
CA LYS A 114 -2.04 -21.44 12.98
C LYS A 114 -1.49 -20.02 12.80
N ASN A 115 -1.40 -19.55 11.55
CA ASN A 115 -0.80 -18.26 11.22
C ASN A 115 -1.86 -17.14 11.13
N GLY A 116 -2.12 -16.45 12.24
CA GLY A 116 -3.02 -15.28 12.26
C GLY A 116 -2.56 -14.11 11.37
N LYS A 117 -1.29 -14.09 10.93
CA LYS A 117 -0.76 -13.05 10.03
C LYS A 117 -0.99 -13.35 8.54
N ILE A 118 -1.61 -14.48 8.19
CA ILE A 118 -1.74 -14.91 6.79
C ILE A 118 -2.44 -13.88 5.91
N VAL A 119 -3.55 -13.30 6.40
CA VAL A 119 -4.34 -12.28 5.67
C VAL A 119 -3.51 -11.03 5.43
N SER A 120 -2.82 -10.54 6.48
CA SER A 120 -1.95 -9.37 6.40
C SER A 120 -0.75 -9.60 5.49
N ALA A 121 -0.13 -10.79 5.54
CA ALA A 121 1.00 -11.15 4.69
C ALA A 121 0.61 -11.21 3.20
N ILE A 122 -0.54 -11.81 2.88
CA ILE A 122 -1.09 -11.83 1.52
C ILE A 122 -1.35 -10.39 1.04
N ARG A 123 -2.04 -9.59 1.86
CA ARG A 123 -2.34 -8.19 1.54
C ARG A 123 -1.09 -7.36 1.27
N GLN A 124 -0.06 -7.48 2.11
CA GLN A 124 1.21 -6.75 1.92
C GLN A 124 1.94 -7.19 0.65
N ARG A 125 1.94 -8.50 0.35
CA ARG A 125 2.54 -9.04 -0.87
C ARG A 125 1.84 -8.52 -2.12
N ILE A 126 0.51 -8.53 -2.15
CA ILE A 126 -0.27 -7.99 -3.28
C ILE A 126 -0.04 -6.47 -3.38
N ALA A 127 -0.10 -5.74 -2.26
CA ALA A 127 0.06 -4.28 -2.26
C ALA A 127 1.41 -3.82 -2.83
N GLY A 128 2.47 -4.60 -2.67
CA GLY A 128 3.79 -4.27 -3.22
C GLY A 128 3.87 -4.27 -4.76
N VAL A 129 2.92 -4.92 -5.44
CA VAL A 129 2.89 -5.06 -6.91
C VAL A 129 1.58 -4.58 -7.53
N LEU A 130 0.70 -3.99 -6.72
CA LEU A 130 -0.65 -3.61 -7.14
C LEU A 130 -0.60 -2.38 -8.07
N ASP A 131 -1.00 -2.56 -9.33
CA ASP A 131 -1.29 -1.45 -10.25
C ASP A 131 -2.80 -1.21 -10.31
N ILE A 132 -3.25 -0.16 -9.62
CA ILE A 132 -4.67 0.20 -9.54
C ILE A 132 -5.25 0.49 -10.93
N ARG A 133 -4.49 1.16 -11.81
CA ARG A 133 -5.01 1.58 -13.13
C ARG A 133 -5.26 0.38 -14.02
N GLU A 134 -4.34 -0.58 -14.01
CA GLU A 134 -4.46 -1.79 -14.81
C GLU A 134 -5.56 -2.73 -14.30
N LEU A 135 -5.66 -2.92 -12.99
CA LEU A 135 -6.72 -3.76 -12.41
C LEU A 135 -8.10 -3.13 -12.56
N GLN A 136 -8.20 -1.79 -12.49
CA GLN A 136 -9.44 -1.08 -12.75
C GLN A 136 -9.95 -1.31 -14.18
N LYS A 137 -9.07 -1.43 -15.19
CA LYS A 137 -9.48 -1.76 -16.57
C LYS A 137 -10.13 -3.14 -16.65
N ILE A 138 -9.57 -4.13 -15.94
CA ILE A 138 -10.12 -5.51 -15.89
C ILE A 138 -11.51 -5.50 -15.27
N LEU A 139 -11.65 -4.85 -14.10
CA LEU A 139 -12.94 -4.72 -13.41
C LEU A 139 -13.96 -3.96 -14.27
N TYR A 140 -13.55 -2.86 -14.90
CA TYR A 140 -14.41 -2.08 -15.79
C TYR A 140 -14.83 -2.88 -17.03
N GLY A 141 -13.94 -3.69 -17.61
CA GLY A 141 -14.28 -4.58 -18.72
C GLY A 141 -15.39 -5.58 -18.34
N LYS A 142 -15.31 -6.14 -17.13
CA LYS A 142 -16.31 -7.09 -16.62
C LYS A 142 -17.65 -6.42 -16.26
N TRP A 143 -17.62 -5.21 -15.69
CA TRP A 143 -18.82 -4.55 -15.14
C TRP A 143 -19.36 -3.40 -15.99
N GLY A 144 -18.67 -3.02 -17.06
CA GLY A 144 -18.97 -1.83 -17.87
C GLY A 144 -20.37 -1.81 -18.48
N GLY A 145 -20.98 -2.97 -18.73
CA GLY A 145 -22.37 -3.08 -19.18
C GLY A 145 -23.41 -2.85 -18.08
N SER A 146 -23.05 -3.08 -16.82
CA SER A 146 -23.94 -2.98 -15.66
C SER A 146 -23.80 -1.67 -14.87
N LEU A 147 -22.73 -0.90 -15.15
CA LEU A 147 -22.46 0.38 -14.50
C LEU A 147 -23.37 1.48 -15.06
N ARG A 148 -24.24 2.06 -14.22
CA ARG A 148 -25.14 3.17 -14.58
C ARG A 148 -24.38 4.46 -14.90
N ASN A 149 -23.44 4.84 -14.03
CA ASN A 149 -22.67 6.09 -14.14
C ASN A 149 -21.19 5.76 -14.35
N LYS A 150 -20.73 5.87 -15.60
CA LYS A 150 -19.34 5.53 -15.97
C LYS A 150 -18.34 6.64 -15.63
N ASP A 151 -18.83 7.87 -15.49
CA ASP A 151 -18.02 9.07 -15.22
C ASP A 151 -17.95 9.43 -13.73
N LEU A 152 -18.66 8.68 -12.86
CA LEU A 152 -18.70 8.94 -11.43
C LEU A 152 -17.58 8.20 -10.71
N CYS A 153 -16.60 8.94 -10.18
CA CYS A 153 -15.59 8.42 -9.27
C CYS A 153 -16.05 8.64 -7.83
N LEU A 154 -16.40 7.56 -7.12
CA LEU A 154 -16.66 7.59 -5.68
C LEU A 154 -15.38 7.20 -4.95
N THR A 155 -14.82 8.14 -4.19
CA THR A 155 -13.70 7.88 -3.29
C THR A 155 -14.23 7.93 -1.87
N ASP A 156 -13.92 6.91 -1.06
CA ASP A 156 -14.33 6.89 0.34
C ASP A 156 -13.83 8.13 1.08
N ALA A 157 -14.70 8.79 1.84
CA ALA A 157 -14.39 10.02 2.56
C ALA A 157 -13.34 9.82 3.66
N THR A 158 -13.09 8.56 4.08
CA THR A 158 -12.02 8.24 5.03
C THR A 158 -10.64 8.12 4.39
N CYS A 159 -10.56 8.10 3.05
CA CYS A 159 -9.31 8.33 2.30
C CYS A 159 -8.99 9.82 2.28
N TYR A 160 -8.77 10.41 3.47
CA TYR A 160 -7.97 11.62 3.53
C TYR A 160 -6.60 11.28 2.96
N GLU A 161 -6.17 12.01 1.94
CA GLU A 161 -4.78 11.98 1.49
C GLU A 161 -3.90 12.21 2.72
N SER A 162 -3.25 11.14 3.20
CA SER A 162 -2.28 11.23 4.31
C SER A 162 -1.11 12.17 3.96
N HIS A 163 -0.94 12.45 2.66
CA HIS A 163 -0.01 13.43 2.10
C HIS A 163 -0.54 14.87 2.08
N LEU A 164 -1.85 15.11 2.24
CA LEU A 164 -2.41 16.46 2.36
C LEU A 164 -2.11 17.01 3.76
N ARG A 165 -1.02 17.76 3.85
CA ARG A 165 -0.45 18.24 5.11
C ARG A 165 -0.77 19.70 5.32
N PHE A 166 -1.24 20.06 6.51
CA PHE A 166 -1.36 21.48 6.88
C PHE A 166 0.04 22.15 6.86
N PRO A 167 0.23 23.21 6.05
CA PRO A 167 1.54 23.80 5.80
C PRO A 167 1.99 24.61 7.02
N THR A 168 3.00 24.13 7.74
CA THR A 168 3.67 24.92 8.79
C THR A 168 5.13 25.18 8.42
N ASP A 169 5.70 26.26 8.95
CA ASP A 169 7.07 26.69 8.63
C ASP A 169 8.11 25.58 8.83
N VAL A 170 7.96 24.82 9.93
CA VAL A 170 8.86 23.71 10.27
C VAL A 170 8.79 22.62 9.21
N LYS A 171 7.59 22.34 8.71
CA LYS A 171 7.31 21.28 7.72
C LYS A 171 7.84 21.69 6.35
N LEU A 172 7.51 22.89 5.92
CA LEU A 172 7.97 23.47 4.66
C LEU A 172 9.51 23.57 4.61
N LEU A 173 10.14 24.03 5.71
CA LEU A 173 11.60 24.08 5.80
C LEU A 173 12.23 22.69 5.81
N TRP A 174 11.60 21.71 6.43
CA TRP A 174 12.07 20.32 6.40
C TRP A 174 12.01 19.74 4.99
N GLU A 175 10.88 19.89 4.28
CA GLU A 175 10.72 19.45 2.89
C GLU A 175 11.80 20.05 1.99
N CYS A 176 12.12 21.34 2.20
CA CYS A 176 13.26 21.99 1.53
C CYS A 176 14.59 21.29 1.83
N CYS A 177 14.88 21.04 3.12
CA CYS A 177 16.14 20.43 3.54
C CYS A 177 16.29 18.99 3.05
N GLU A 178 15.22 18.20 3.11
CA GLU A 178 15.15 16.80 2.69
C GLU A 178 15.32 16.68 1.18
N TRP A 179 14.58 17.47 0.42
CA TRP A 179 14.70 17.48 -1.03
C TRP A 179 16.09 17.90 -1.49
N LEU A 180 16.65 18.98 -0.94
CA LEU A 180 17.98 19.45 -1.31
C LEU A 180 19.08 18.48 -0.86
N GLN A 181 18.93 17.81 0.30
CA GLN A 181 19.85 16.75 0.73
C GLN A 181 19.86 15.59 -0.27
N SER A 182 18.68 15.15 -0.72
CA SER A 182 18.52 14.09 -1.71
C SER A 182 19.15 14.48 -3.05
N LEU A 183 18.90 15.71 -3.51
CA LEU A 183 19.51 16.24 -4.74
C LEU A 183 21.04 16.26 -4.65
N ILE A 184 21.61 16.80 -3.56
CA ILE A 184 23.07 16.80 -3.33
C ILE A 184 23.61 15.38 -3.30
N ALA A 185 22.95 14.45 -2.59
CA ALA A 185 23.41 13.06 -2.49
C ALA A 185 23.44 12.36 -3.85
N LYS A 186 22.37 12.50 -4.65
CA LYS A 186 22.28 11.94 -6.01
C LYS A 186 23.34 12.52 -6.93
N THR A 187 23.52 13.84 -6.89
CA THR A 187 24.50 14.56 -7.72
C THR A 187 25.93 14.17 -7.36
N CYS A 188 26.29 14.15 -6.07
CA CYS A 188 27.61 13.69 -5.63
C CYS A 188 27.87 12.23 -6.02
N LYS A 189 26.87 11.35 -5.91
CA LYS A 189 27.01 9.95 -6.33
C LYS A 189 27.26 9.83 -7.84
N ALA A 190 26.54 10.60 -8.66
CA ALA A 190 26.74 10.62 -10.10
C ALA A 190 28.14 11.14 -10.50
N LEU A 191 28.59 12.20 -9.84
CA LEU A 191 29.92 12.81 -10.05
C LEU A 191 31.06 12.05 -9.37
N LYS A 192 30.78 10.95 -8.65
CA LYS A 192 31.74 10.21 -7.81
C LYS A 192 32.48 11.08 -6.78
N GLU A 193 31.83 12.15 -6.34
CA GLU A 193 32.36 13.13 -5.39
C GLU A 193 31.95 12.83 -3.96
N ARG A 194 32.80 13.26 -3.01
CA ARG A 194 32.47 13.11 -1.60
C ARG A 194 31.32 14.03 -1.20
N GLN A 195 30.26 13.46 -0.62
CA GLN A 195 29.15 14.25 -0.12
C GLN A 195 29.59 15.25 0.98
N PRO A 196 29.23 16.55 0.85
CA PRO A 196 29.55 17.54 1.86
C PRO A 196 28.92 17.25 3.23
N ARG A 197 29.72 17.35 4.29
CA ARG A 197 29.25 17.12 5.68
C ARG A 197 28.32 18.23 6.17
N ASN A 198 27.18 17.88 6.75
CA ASN A 198 26.26 18.80 7.42
C ASN A 198 25.55 18.10 8.60
N LYS A 199 24.70 18.83 9.34
CA LYS A 199 23.99 18.32 10.52
C LYS A 199 22.62 17.70 10.18
N TYR A 200 22.42 17.21 8.96
CA TYR A 200 21.13 16.68 8.50
C TYR A 200 20.56 15.62 9.45
N ARG A 201 21.34 14.58 9.76
CA ARG A 201 20.90 13.46 10.64
C ARG A 201 20.51 13.91 12.06
N ASP A 202 21.29 14.83 12.64
CA ASP A 202 21.03 15.41 13.96
C ASP A 202 19.72 16.23 13.97
N ILE A 203 19.48 17.02 12.91
CA ILE A 203 18.28 17.83 12.79
C ILE A 203 17.05 16.97 12.46
N ASP A 204 17.21 15.92 11.66
CA ASP A 204 16.15 14.94 11.38
C ASP A 204 15.71 14.24 12.66
N HIS A 205 16.65 13.77 13.47
CA HIS A 205 16.35 13.18 14.76
C HIS A 205 15.58 14.17 15.66
N ALA A 206 16.04 15.42 15.74
CA ALA A 206 15.35 16.45 16.51
C ALA A 206 13.95 16.79 15.99
N ARG A 207 13.75 16.76 14.66
CA ARG A 207 12.44 16.93 14.03
C ARG A 207 11.51 15.76 14.35
N LEU A 208 12.00 14.53 14.29
CA LEU A 208 11.23 13.33 14.66
C LEU A 208 10.82 13.38 16.13
N THR A 209 11.72 13.75 17.04
CA THR A 209 11.39 13.98 18.45
C THR A 209 10.33 15.06 18.60
N TYR A 210 10.49 16.20 17.91
CA TYR A 210 9.51 17.28 17.93
C TYR A 210 8.13 16.83 17.43
N ALA A 211 8.07 16.06 16.34
CA ALA A 211 6.82 15.56 15.75
C ALA A 211 6.09 14.56 16.66
N LYS A 212 6.82 13.80 17.49
CA LYS A 212 6.25 12.87 18.48
C LYS A 212 5.61 13.56 19.69
N HIS A 213 5.91 14.85 19.93
CA HIS A 213 5.30 15.57 21.05
C HIS A 213 3.81 15.85 20.80
N ARG A 214 2.96 15.49 21.76
CA ARG A 214 1.50 15.74 21.71
C ARG A 214 1.14 17.23 21.63
N LYS A 215 1.95 18.10 22.26
CA LYS A 215 1.80 19.57 22.20
C LYS A 215 3.16 20.21 21.94
N HIS A 216 3.21 21.16 21.00
CA HIS A 216 4.45 21.86 20.65
C HIS A 216 4.53 23.21 21.38
N SER A 217 5.57 23.42 22.19
CA SER A 217 5.82 24.73 22.81
C SER A 217 6.37 25.71 21.77
N ARG A 218 6.04 27.00 21.94
CA ARG A 218 6.56 28.08 21.08
C ARG A 218 8.09 28.08 21.03
N ALA A 219 8.75 27.89 22.17
CA ALA A 219 10.20 27.83 22.27
C ALA A 219 10.79 26.65 21.47
N ALA A 220 10.18 25.46 21.55
CA ALA A 220 10.62 24.30 20.79
C ALA A 220 10.46 24.51 19.27
N THR A 221 9.33 25.08 18.84
CA THR A 221 9.06 25.42 17.43
C THR A 221 10.10 26.41 16.89
N VAL A 222 10.37 27.48 17.64
CA VAL A 222 11.36 28.51 17.25
C VAL A 222 12.78 27.93 17.19
N LYS A 223 13.16 27.08 18.17
CA LYS A 223 14.46 26.40 18.19
C LYS A 223 14.63 25.50 16.96
N LEU A 224 13.63 24.69 16.63
CA LEU A 224 13.68 23.80 15.48
C LEU A 224 13.70 24.59 14.16
N ARG A 225 12.86 25.62 14.02
CA ARG A 225 12.84 26.50 12.84
C ARG A 225 14.21 27.14 12.59
N ARG A 226 14.88 27.63 13.64
CA ARG A 226 16.23 28.22 13.53
C ARG A 226 17.27 27.19 13.05
N ARG A 227 17.22 25.96 13.58
CA ARG A 227 18.12 24.86 13.17
C ARG A 227 17.90 24.48 11.71
N LEU A 228 16.64 24.36 11.29
CA LEU A 228 16.28 24.07 9.90
C LEU A 228 16.73 25.16 8.94
N LEU A 229 16.51 26.44 9.28
CA LEU A 229 17.02 27.58 8.51
C LEU A 229 18.55 27.56 8.36
N GLY A 230 19.28 27.24 9.43
CA GLY A 230 20.73 27.11 9.40
C GLY A 230 21.20 25.95 8.52
N LEU A 231 20.51 24.80 8.57
CA LEU A 231 20.81 23.65 7.71
C LEU A 231 20.56 23.98 6.24
N LEU A 232 19.39 24.56 5.93
CA LEU A 232 19.02 24.94 4.57
C LEU A 232 20.02 25.94 3.98
N SER A 233 20.42 26.96 4.74
CA SER A 233 21.47 27.90 4.33
C SER A 233 22.78 27.20 3.99
N LYS A 234 23.19 26.23 4.82
CA LYS A 234 24.42 25.47 4.61
C LYS A 234 24.32 24.58 3.37
N GLN A 235 23.20 23.90 3.17
CA GLN A 235 22.95 23.05 2.01
C GLN A 235 22.90 23.87 0.71
N ILE A 236 22.29 25.06 0.72
CA ILE A 236 22.30 25.98 -0.44
C ILE A 236 23.75 26.36 -0.80
N GLY A 237 24.57 26.70 0.20
CA GLY A 237 26.00 26.98 -0.02
C GLY A 237 26.78 25.78 -0.58
N GLN A 238 26.49 24.58 -0.06
CA GLN A 238 27.08 23.33 -0.54
C GLN A 238 26.69 23.03 -2.00
N TRP A 239 25.41 23.18 -2.32
CA TRP A 239 24.89 23.01 -3.68
C TRP A 239 25.55 24.00 -4.66
N ASN A 240 25.61 25.27 -4.31
CA ASN A 240 26.25 26.29 -5.15
C ASN A 240 27.75 25.99 -5.36
N ARG A 241 28.46 25.47 -4.35
CA ARG A 241 29.86 25.06 -4.49
C ARG A 241 30.03 23.88 -5.45
N ILE A 242 29.16 22.88 -5.37
CA ILE A 242 29.17 21.74 -6.28
C ILE A 242 28.92 22.22 -7.72
N CYS A 243 27.90 23.06 -7.92
CA CYS A 243 27.60 23.65 -9.23
C CYS A 243 28.76 24.48 -9.81
N LYS A 244 29.50 25.18 -8.96
CA LYS A 244 30.66 25.98 -9.38
C LYS A 244 31.84 25.12 -9.83
N ILE A 245 32.02 23.93 -9.26
CA ILE A 245 33.12 23.01 -9.62
C ILE A 245 32.74 22.21 -10.87
N HIS A 246 31.49 21.74 -10.93
CA HIS A 246 31.00 20.79 -11.94
C HIS A 246 29.92 21.43 -12.84
N THR A 247 30.22 22.61 -13.37
CA THR A 247 29.21 23.46 -14.05
C THR A 247 28.71 22.85 -15.36
N VAL A 248 29.55 22.06 -16.03
CA VAL A 248 29.24 21.42 -17.32
C VAL A 248 28.50 20.09 -17.13
N ASP A 249 28.73 19.40 -16.00
CA ASP A 249 28.24 18.03 -15.76
C ASP A 249 26.89 17.97 -15.05
N ILE A 250 26.36 19.10 -14.59
CA ILE A 250 25.10 19.16 -13.82
C ILE A 250 23.98 19.71 -14.72
N ALA A 251 23.17 18.81 -15.27
CA ALA A 251 21.92 19.15 -15.93
C ALA A 251 20.73 18.94 -14.97
N LEU A 252 20.09 20.04 -14.56
CA LEU A 252 18.82 19.97 -13.83
C LEU A 252 17.64 19.91 -14.80
N THR A 253 16.65 19.08 -14.48
CA THR A 253 15.34 19.13 -15.16
C THR A 253 14.64 20.47 -14.90
N ALA A 254 13.68 20.85 -15.76
CA ALA A 254 12.89 22.08 -15.59
C ALA A 254 12.16 22.11 -14.23
N GLU A 255 11.62 20.97 -13.80
CA GLU A 255 10.95 20.82 -12.51
C GLU A 255 11.91 20.98 -11.33
N GLN A 256 13.10 20.36 -11.38
CA GLN A 256 14.13 20.53 -10.35
C GLN A 256 14.59 21.98 -10.26
N SER A 257 14.72 22.68 -11.38
CA SER A 257 15.08 24.09 -11.42
C SER A 257 14.00 24.97 -10.77
N LYS A 258 12.72 24.73 -11.10
CA LYS A 258 11.57 25.43 -10.48
C LYS A 258 11.54 25.21 -8.97
N ARG A 259 11.73 23.96 -8.53
CA ARG A 259 11.75 23.59 -7.11
C ARG A 259 12.94 24.19 -6.36
N LEU A 260 14.11 24.26 -6.99
CA LEU A 260 15.29 24.91 -6.40
C LEU A 260 15.08 26.42 -6.24
N PHE A 261 14.44 27.08 -7.22
CA PHE A 261 14.05 28.49 -7.12
C PHE A 261 13.07 28.71 -5.96
N ALA A 262 12.00 27.92 -5.90
CA ALA A 262 11.01 27.96 -4.83
C ALA A 262 11.66 27.79 -3.45
N LEU A 263 12.58 26.83 -3.30
CA LEU A 263 13.31 26.58 -2.06
C LEU A 263 14.17 27.78 -1.64
N LYS A 264 14.90 28.40 -2.58
CA LYS A 264 15.71 29.60 -2.29
C LYS A 264 14.81 30.77 -1.86
N GLU A 265 13.65 30.89 -2.48
CA GLU A 265 12.66 31.90 -2.11
C GLU A 265 12.04 31.63 -0.73
N VAL A 266 11.68 30.38 -0.42
CA VAL A 266 11.23 29.97 0.93
C VAL A 266 12.29 30.33 1.98
N TYR A 267 13.57 30.05 1.72
CA TYR A 267 14.65 30.44 2.63
C TYR A 267 14.68 31.95 2.86
N ARG A 268 14.56 32.75 1.79
CA ARG A 268 14.51 34.23 1.85
C ARG A 268 13.34 34.71 2.70
N GLN A 269 12.14 34.20 2.44
CA GLN A 269 10.90 34.53 3.14
C GLN A 269 10.98 34.17 4.62
N GLN A 270 11.42 32.96 4.95
CA GLN A 270 11.51 32.48 6.33
C GLN A 270 12.60 33.22 7.12
N ARG A 271 13.69 33.64 6.47
CA ARG A 271 14.71 34.50 7.08
C ARG A 271 14.18 35.91 7.36
N ALA A 272 13.40 36.49 6.45
CA ALA A 272 12.74 37.78 6.65
C ALA A 272 11.74 37.72 7.82
N LEU A 273 10.93 36.66 7.91
CA LEU A 273 10.02 36.42 9.03
C LEU A 273 10.76 36.26 10.37
N ALA A 274 11.94 35.63 10.37
CA ALA A 274 12.77 35.56 11.57
C ALA A 274 13.28 36.94 12.03
N GLN A 275 13.38 37.90 11.11
CA GLN A 275 13.73 39.30 11.35
C GLN A 275 12.51 40.21 11.58
N LYS A 276 11.30 39.63 11.75
CA LYS A 276 10.02 40.35 11.92
C LYS A 276 9.67 41.29 10.75
N LYS A 277 10.14 41.00 9.54
CA LYS A 277 9.77 41.73 8.32
C LYS A 277 8.50 41.15 7.72
N GLU A 278 7.69 42.01 7.10
CA GLU A 278 6.49 41.59 6.35
C GLU A 278 6.91 40.82 5.08
N VAL A 279 6.18 39.75 4.76
CA VAL A 279 6.40 38.93 3.56
C VAL A 279 5.06 38.75 2.84
N LYS A 280 4.94 39.32 1.65
CA LYS A 280 3.79 39.15 0.75
C LYS A 280 3.99 37.93 -0.16
N LYS A 281 2.90 37.29 -0.60
CA LYS A 281 2.91 36.10 -1.49
C LYS A 281 3.78 34.96 -0.93
N ARG A 282 3.38 34.48 0.25
CA ARG A 282 4.12 33.44 0.97
C ARG A 282 4.00 32.09 0.27
N ILE A 283 5.13 31.45 -0.01
CA ILE A 283 5.16 30.08 -0.51
C ILE A 283 4.78 29.13 0.63
N VAL A 284 3.83 28.25 0.38
CA VAL A 284 3.33 27.24 1.35
C VAL A 284 3.66 25.81 0.94
N SER A 285 4.06 25.59 -0.32
CA SER A 285 4.50 24.31 -0.87
C SER A 285 5.65 24.54 -1.87
N ILE A 286 6.63 23.65 -1.89
CA ILE A 286 7.73 23.70 -2.88
C ILE A 286 7.37 23.06 -4.22
N ASP A 287 6.33 22.22 -4.26
CA ASP A 287 5.84 21.57 -5.48
C ASP A 287 4.92 22.51 -6.26
N HIS A 288 4.16 23.33 -5.53
CA HIS A 288 3.25 24.35 -6.07
C HIS A 288 3.59 25.72 -5.45
N PRO A 289 4.73 26.32 -5.84
CA PRO A 289 5.22 27.58 -5.28
C PRO A 289 4.43 28.82 -5.71
#